data_AF-A0ABD1TRV9-F1
#
_entry.id   AF-A0ABD1TRV9-F1
#
_cell.length_a   1.000
_cell.length_b   1.000
_cell.length_c   1.000
_cell.angle_alpha   90.00
_cell.angle_beta   90.00
_cell.angle_gamma   90.00
#
_symmetry.space_group_name_H-M   'P 1'
#
loop_
_entity.id
_entity.type
_entity.pdbx_description
1 polymer ?
#
loop_
_entity_poly.entity_id
_entity_poly.type
_entity_poly.pdbx_seq_one_letter_code
_entity_poly.pdbx_strand_id
1 'polypeptide(L)'
;MAYASLLSLTQTLHHILDPDDHSLVLHQTDQQIARSLHDKFSLLLSFLEDSSHKNSETIRRLEGRIRDAAYEAEVIIESYILNQILLESGSHEDRTESHMSNQIISEWEQKHEGLQMLL
;
A
#
# COMPACT_ATOMS: atom_id res chain seq x y z
N MET A 1 15.41 -4.34 2.53
CA MET A 1 15.70 -5.03 1.25
C MET A 1 14.40 -5.11 0.48
N ALA A 2 14.39 -4.87 -0.84
CA ALA A 2 13.16 -4.80 -1.62
C ALA A 2 12.27 -6.04 -1.47
N TYR A 3 12.88 -7.23 -1.53
CA TYR A 3 12.17 -8.50 -1.37
C TYR A 3 11.50 -8.62 0.00
N ALA A 4 12.22 -8.36 1.08
CA ALA A 4 11.68 -8.43 2.43
C ALA A 4 10.55 -7.41 2.67
N SER A 5 10.71 -6.17 2.17
CA SER A 5 9.69 -5.13 2.29
C SER A 5 8.42 -5.50 1.52
N LEU A 6 8.54 -6.00 0.30
CA LEU A 6 7.40 -6.43 -0.51
C LEU A 6 6.72 -7.68 0.04
N LEU A 7 7.50 -8.61 0.61
CA LEU A 7 6.97 -9.80 1.29
C LEU A 7 6.17 -9.41 2.53
N SER A 8 6.66 -8.48 3.36
CA SER A 8 5.94 -7.92 4.50
C SER A 8 4.59 -7.36 4.05
N LEU A 9 4.60 -6.48 3.05
CA LEU A 9 3.39 -5.89 2.50
C LEU A 9 2.39 -6.93 1.99
N THR A 10 2.88 -7.98 1.32
CA THR A 10 2.03 -9.08 0.83
C THR A 10 1.37 -9.84 1.97
N GLN A 11 2.10 -10.08 3.07
CA GLN A 11 1.59 -10.74 4.27
C GLN A 11 0.57 -9.88 5.01
N THR A 12 0.84 -8.58 5.15
CA THR A 12 -0.11 -7.60 5.70
C THR A 12 -1.41 -7.60 4.89
N LEU A 13 -1.29 -7.57 3.56
CA LEU A 13 -2.44 -7.60 2.66
C LEU A 13 -3.22 -8.92 2.71
N HIS A 14 -2.54 -10.05 2.95
CA HIS A 14 -3.19 -11.35 3.12
C HIS A 14 -4.03 -11.40 4.40
N HIS A 15 -3.50 -10.92 5.53
CA HIS A 15 -4.27 -10.87 6.80
C HIS A 15 -5.53 -10.02 6.67
N ILE A 16 -5.45 -8.90 5.96
CA ILE A 16 -6.60 -8.01 5.71
C ILE A 16 -7.68 -8.70 4.87
N LEU A 17 -7.27 -9.55 3.94
CA LEU A 17 -8.16 -10.26 3.02
C LEU A 17 -8.72 -11.56 3.58
N ASP A 18 -8.19 -12.05 4.71
CA ASP A 18 -8.55 -13.35 5.24
C ASP A 18 -10.00 -13.34 5.73
N PRO A 19 -10.91 -14.10 5.08
CA PRO A 19 -12.32 -14.11 5.45
C PRO A 19 -12.59 -14.72 6.84
N ASP A 20 -11.61 -15.45 7.41
CA ASP A 20 -11.70 -15.98 8.78
C ASP A 20 -11.40 -14.92 9.86
N ASP A 21 -10.81 -13.78 9.48
CA ASP A 21 -10.64 -12.62 10.36
C ASP A 21 -11.84 -11.67 10.24
N HIS A 22 -12.84 -11.89 11.08
CA HIS A 22 -14.07 -11.08 11.12
C HIS A 22 -13.87 -9.63 11.65
N SER A 23 -12.63 -9.17 11.82
CA SER A 23 -12.36 -7.83 12.37
C SER A 23 -12.58 -6.70 11.38
N LEU A 24 -12.61 -6.97 10.07
CA LEU A 24 -12.75 -5.95 9.02
C LEU A 24 -13.74 -6.39 7.94
N VAL A 25 -14.92 -5.77 7.90
CA VAL A 25 -15.87 -5.96 6.79
C VAL A 25 -15.46 -5.05 5.63
N LEU A 26 -14.57 -5.55 4.76
CA LEU A 26 -14.18 -4.83 3.56
C LEU A 26 -15.29 -4.81 2.51
N HIS A 27 -15.48 -3.66 1.84
CA HIS A 27 -16.37 -3.61 0.70
C HIS A 27 -15.83 -4.49 -0.44
N GLN A 28 -16.74 -4.99 -1.29
CA GLN A 28 -16.42 -5.85 -2.42
C GLN A 28 -15.37 -5.21 -3.37
N THR A 29 -15.40 -3.88 -3.51
CA THR A 29 -14.41 -3.10 -4.28
C THR A 29 -13.01 -3.20 -3.65
N ASP A 30 -12.91 -3.08 -2.33
CA ASP A 30 -11.63 -3.14 -1.60
C ASP A 30 -11.02 -4.52 -1.69
N GLN A 31 -11.84 -5.57 -1.56
CA GLN A 31 -11.40 -6.96 -1.78
C GLN A 31 -10.85 -7.17 -3.19
N GLN A 32 -11.45 -6.55 -4.21
CA GLN A 32 -11.00 -6.67 -5.59
C GLN A 32 -9.69 -5.91 -5.84
N ILE A 33 -9.55 -4.72 -5.24
CA ILE A 33 -8.30 -3.94 -5.27
C ILE A 33 -7.18 -4.72 -4.58
N ALA A 34 -7.45 -5.28 -3.40
CA ALA A 34 -6.49 -6.03 -2.62
C ALA A 34 -6.03 -7.30 -3.37
N ARG A 35 -6.94 -8.06 -4.01
CA ARG A 35 -6.55 -9.17 -4.89
C ARG A 35 -5.65 -8.72 -6.06
N SER A 36 -5.99 -7.62 -6.71
CA SER A 36 -5.17 -7.05 -7.80
C SER A 36 -3.78 -6.63 -7.32
N LEU A 37 -3.68 -6.07 -6.11
CA LEU A 37 -2.41 -5.72 -5.49
C LEU A 37 -1.59 -6.97 -5.15
N HIS A 38 -2.22 -8.00 -4.58
CA HIS A 38 -1.56 -9.28 -4.31
C HIS A 38 -0.91 -9.88 -5.56
N ASP A 39 -1.63 -9.91 -6.70
CA ASP A 39 -1.09 -10.42 -7.97
C ASP A 39 0.12 -9.59 -8.45
N LYS A 40 0.05 -8.26 -8.32
CA LYS A 40 1.15 -7.35 -8.67
C LYS A 40 2.37 -7.56 -7.77
N PHE A 41 2.16 -7.75 -6.47
CA PHE A 41 3.24 -8.01 -5.52
C PHE A 41 3.89 -9.37 -5.76
N SER A 42 3.10 -10.39 -6.08
CA SER A 42 3.63 -11.69 -6.49
C SER A 42 4.53 -11.58 -7.73
N LEU A 43 4.10 -10.84 -8.76
CA LEU A 43 4.91 -10.54 -9.94
C LEU A 43 6.23 -9.83 -9.59
N LEU A 44 6.18 -8.85 -8.70
CA LEU A 44 7.36 -8.10 -8.27
C LEU A 44 8.29 -8.96 -7.41
N LEU A 45 7.77 -9.85 -6.56
CA LEU A 45 8.57 -10.81 -5.78
C LEU A 45 9.31 -11.78 -6.71
N SER A 46 8.63 -12.35 -7.71
CA SER A 46 9.28 -13.20 -8.71
C SER A 46 10.36 -12.44 -9.49
N PHE A 47 10.09 -11.19 -9.87
CA PHE A 47 11.09 -10.35 -10.51
C PHE A 47 12.35 -10.15 -9.64
N LEU A 48 12.17 -9.86 -8.34
CA LEU A 48 13.27 -9.67 -7.40
C LEU A 48 14.07 -10.95 -7.16
N GLU A 49 13.40 -12.10 -7.14
CA GLU A 49 14.04 -13.41 -7.02
C GLU A 49 14.89 -13.72 -8.27
N ASP A 50 14.33 -13.50 -9.46
CA ASP A 50 15.02 -13.66 -10.74
C ASP A 50 16.17 -12.66 -10.96
N SER A 51 16.07 -11.46 -10.36
CA SER A 51 17.08 -10.41 -10.46
C SER A 51 18.19 -10.51 -9.42
N SER A 52 18.03 -11.34 -8.38
CA SER A 52 18.95 -11.44 -7.24
C SER A 52 20.40 -11.74 -7.63
N HIS A 53 20.63 -12.45 -8.73
CA HIS A 53 21.95 -12.81 -9.25
C HIS A 53 22.51 -11.74 -10.22
N LYS A 54 21.70 -10.75 -10.61
CA LYS A 54 22.04 -9.73 -11.60
C LYS A 54 22.49 -8.45 -10.91
N ASN A 55 23.80 -8.31 -10.72
CA ASN A 55 24.39 -7.11 -10.11
C ASN A 55 24.59 -5.97 -11.12
N SER A 56 23.53 -5.50 -11.76
CA SER A 56 23.60 -4.32 -12.62
C SER A 56 23.10 -3.07 -11.89
N GLU A 57 23.69 -1.92 -12.20
CA GLU A 57 23.27 -0.61 -11.67
C GLU A 57 21.76 -0.37 -11.83
N THR A 58 21.23 -0.73 -13.00
CA THR A 58 19.82 -0.58 -13.33
C THR A 58 18.93 -1.45 -12.44
N ILE A 59 19.32 -2.70 -12.21
CA ILE A 59 18.59 -3.61 -11.30
C ILE A 59 18.61 -3.05 -9.88
N ARG A 60 19.77 -2.63 -9.37
CA ARG A 60 19.88 -2.08 -8.02
C ARG A 60 19.02 -0.82 -7.81
N ARG A 61 18.93 0.07 -8.82
CA ARG A 61 18.03 1.23 -8.77
C ARG A 61 16.56 0.81 -8.79
N LEU A 62 16.20 -0.18 -9.60
CA LEU A 62 14.83 -0.67 -9.67
C LEU A 62 14.41 -1.34 -8.36
N GLU A 63 15.28 -2.16 -7.75
CA GLU A 63 15.07 -2.72 -6.42
C GLU A 63 14.87 -1.63 -5.36
N GLY A 64 15.68 -0.57 -5.39
CA GLY A 64 15.49 0.59 -4.51
C GLY A 64 14.10 1.21 -4.67
N ARG A 65 13.66 1.45 -5.90
CA ARG A 65 12.33 2.01 -6.18
C ARG A 65 11.18 1.08 -5.74
N ILE A 66 11.34 -0.23 -5.94
CA ILE A 66 10.34 -1.22 -5.49
C ILE A 66 10.25 -1.23 -3.97
N ARG A 67 11.39 -1.22 -3.28
CA ARG A 67 11.46 -1.14 -1.82
C ARG A 67 10.74 0.10 -1.31
N ASP A 68 11.09 1.27 -1.85
CA ASP A 68 10.56 2.54 -1.37
C ASP A 68 9.05 2.62 -1.64
N ALA A 69 8.59 2.19 -2.81
CA ALA A 69 7.15 2.11 -3.13
C ALA A 69 6.40 1.10 -2.24
N ALA A 70 7.01 -0.03 -1.88
CA ALA A 70 6.40 -1.01 -0.98
C ALA A 70 6.22 -0.43 0.43
N TYR A 71 7.22 0.30 0.95
CA TYR A 71 7.10 0.98 2.25
C TYR A 71 5.98 2.02 2.26
N GLU A 72 5.90 2.87 1.25
CA GLU A 72 4.83 3.88 1.16
C GLU A 72 3.44 3.23 1.06
N ALA A 73 3.33 2.14 0.28
CA ALA A 73 2.08 1.39 0.17
C ALA A 73 1.67 0.74 1.50
N GLU A 74 2.62 0.21 2.26
CA GLU A 74 2.37 -0.37 3.59
C GLU A 74 1.76 0.68 4.53
N VAL A 75 2.36 1.87 4.61
CA VAL A 75 1.86 2.97 5.44
C VAL A 75 0.44 3.40 5.05
N ILE A 76 0.16 3.50 3.75
CA ILE A 76 -1.18 3.88 3.26
C ILE A 76 -2.22 2.81 3.61
N ILE A 77 -1.88 1.54 3.39
CA ILE A 77 -2.78 0.42 3.67
C ILE A 77 -3.03 0.29 5.18
N GLU A 78 -2.00 0.38 6.01
CA GLU A 78 -2.13 0.38 7.48
C GLU A 78 -3.01 1.54 7.96
N SER A 79 -2.80 2.76 7.44
CA SER A 79 -3.63 3.91 7.78
C SER A 79 -5.09 3.74 7.35
N TYR A 80 -5.33 3.18 6.15
CA TYR A 80 -6.67 2.87 5.69
C TYR A 80 -7.39 1.88 6.61
N ILE A 81 -6.70 0.80 7.02
CA ILE A 81 -7.24 -0.18 7.97
C ILE A 81 -7.58 0.47 9.31
N LEU A 82 -6.64 1.23 9.88
CA LEU A 82 -6.85 1.89 11.17
C LEU A 82 -8.06 2.81 11.13
N ASN A 83 -8.24 3.54 10.03
CA ASN A 83 -9.44 4.35 9.82
C ASN A 83 -10.71 3.50 9.73
N GLN A 84 -10.69 2.36 9.05
CA GLN A 84 -11.86 1.48 8.98
C GLN A 84 -12.22 0.91 10.37
N ILE A 85 -11.23 0.43 11.14
CA ILE A 85 -11.44 -0.03 12.52
C ILE A 85 -12.00 1.10 13.38
N LEU A 86 -11.45 2.31 13.25
CA LEU A 86 -11.91 3.47 14.03
C LEU A 86 -13.34 3.88 13.67
N LEU A 87 -13.68 3.89 12.37
CA LEU A 87 -15.04 4.16 11.89
C LEU A 87 -16.04 3.09 12.36
N GLU A 88 -15.64 1.82 12.41
CA GLU A 88 -16.46 0.72 12.91
C GLU A 88 -16.62 0.78 14.44
N SER A 89 -15.62 1.28 15.17
CA SER A 89 -15.71 1.59 16.61
C SER A 89 -16.42 2.93 16.91
N GLY A 90 -16.57 3.79 15.90
CA GLY A 90 -16.98 5.19 15.98
C GLY A 90 -18.48 5.44 15.81
N SER A 91 -19.34 4.46 16.12
CA SER A 91 -20.78 4.74 16.31
C SER A 91 -21.07 5.61 17.55
N HIS A 92 -20.07 6.30 18.09
CA HIS A 92 -20.18 7.32 19.12
C HIS A 92 -19.11 8.41 18.92
N GLU A 93 -19.46 9.48 18.17
CA GLU A 93 -18.90 10.86 18.21
C GLU A 93 -17.41 11.06 17.80
N ASP A 94 -16.91 12.08 17.08
CA ASP A 94 -17.41 13.37 16.57
C ASP A 94 -16.44 13.90 15.46
N ARG A 95 -16.91 14.89 14.69
CA ARG A 95 -16.48 15.46 13.39
C ARG A 95 -15.04 16.00 13.18
N THR A 96 -14.02 15.56 13.92
CA THR A 96 -12.69 16.23 13.87
C THR A 96 -11.64 15.58 12.93
N GLU A 97 -11.75 14.29 12.62
CA GLU A 97 -10.66 13.56 11.94
C GLU A 97 -10.68 13.61 10.41
N SER A 98 -11.84 13.90 9.80
CA SER A 98 -11.97 14.09 8.35
C SER A 98 -11.05 15.21 7.80
N HIS A 99 -10.63 16.14 8.64
CA HIS A 99 -9.74 17.23 8.25
C HIS A 99 -8.29 16.77 8.03
N MET A 100 -7.81 15.70 8.70
CA MET A 100 -6.44 15.20 8.55
C MET A 100 -6.26 14.39 7.26
N SER A 101 -7.19 13.49 6.93
CA SER A 101 -7.08 12.66 5.72
C SER A 101 -7.18 13.49 4.44
N ASN A 102 -8.05 14.51 4.42
CA ASN A 102 -8.15 15.41 3.27
C ASN A 102 -6.88 16.25 3.09
N GLN A 103 -6.19 16.59 4.17
CA GLN A 103 -4.93 17.33 4.10
C GLN A 103 -3.81 16.50 3.46
N ILE A 104 -3.68 15.22 3.84
CA ILE A 104 -2.66 14.32 3.27
C ILE A 104 -2.93 14.10 1.78
N ILE A 105 -4.19 13.85 1.38
CA ILE A 105 -4.55 13.67 -0.04
C ILE A 105 -4.21 14.93 -0.86
N SER A 106 -4.52 16.11 -0.32
CA SER A 106 -4.23 17.39 -0.98
C SER A 106 -2.73 17.63 -1.15
N GLU A 107 -1.91 17.27 -0.15
CA GLU A 107 -0.45 17.37 -0.22
C GLU A 107 0.14 16.45 -1.29
N TRP A 108 -0.44 15.26 -1.49
CA TRP A 108 -0.06 14.33 -2.55
C TRP A 108 -0.40 14.85 -3.94
N GLU A 109 -1.60 15.40 -4.15
CA GLU A 109 -2.02 15.97 -5.43
C GLU A 109 -1.13 17.16 -5.82
N GLN A 110 -0.85 18.05 -4.87
CA GLN A 110 -0.02 19.23 -5.10
C GLN A 110 1.44 18.87 -5.46
N LYS A 111 1.98 17.80 -4.86
CA LYS A 111 3.34 17.31 -5.13
C LYS A 111 3.47 16.67 -6.51
N HIS A 112 2.38 16.14 -7.07
CA HIS A 112 2.39 15.41 -8.34
C HIS A 112 1.91 16.22 -9.55
N GLU A 113 1.19 17.33 -9.36
CA GLU A 113 0.86 18.26 -10.47
C GLU A 113 2.11 18.92 -11.07
N GLY A 114 3.14 19.19 -10.27
CA GLY A 114 4.41 19.75 -10.76
C GLY A 114 5.21 18.82 -11.70
N LEU A 115 4.90 17.53 -11.71
CA LEU A 115 5.58 16.53 -12.57
C LEU A 115 4.89 16.35 -13.92
N GLN A 116 3.67 16.84 -14.11
CA GLN A 116 2.93 16.73 -15.38
C GLN A 116 3.22 17.88 -16.37
N MET A 117 3.86 18.97 -15.95
CA MET A 117 4.25 20.09 -16.83
C MET A 117 5.64 19.97 -17.49
N LEU A 118 6.35 18.84 -17.30
CA LEU A 118 7.69 18.60 -17.86
C LEU A 118 7.73 17.53 -18.97
N LEU A 119 6.59 17.25 -19.60
CA LEU A 119 6.48 16.46 -20.84
C LEU A 119 5.92 17.34 -21.96
#